data_AF-A0A1I1VP42-F1
#
_entry.id   AF-A0A1I1VP42-F1
#
_cell.length_a   1.000
_cell.length_b   1.000
_cell.length_c   1.000
_cell.angle_alpha   90.00
_cell.angle_beta   90.00
_cell.angle_gamma   90.00
#
_symmetry.space_group_name_H-M   'P 1'
#
loop_
_entity.id
_entity.type
_entity.pdbx_description
1 polymer ?
#
loop_
_entity_poly.entity_id
_entity_poly.type
_entity_poly.pdbx_seq_one_letter_code
_entity_poly.pdbx_strand_id
1 'polypeptide(L)'
;MRNKYDPFVNTLALLYGLIPITIFFIGWLRPTISIPATLVVGYSAFVYTKRADQSGAVSNLTINWLKTGLIALLGFAWVYCSGIGGYTNQDWDHHGRNAIFYDLITFDWPIYYDFSADYHFRELAGKHSSLNYYFTFWLPAACVGKLFGHKAGGDFLLLWSYIGILLSFYYLNRLFEFKYSLICVGLFIFWSGFDLLGYLLIRQTLPPIDALSETYYYYFYTSFTADLFNPFNQAIPAWLFILYVLNAGKKIQVFPVVILFAYSPFVFIGLVLAHGLHYVFTTYRPDKKLLDYGHEFGQAIWRPDLIGALLILVSYGLFYQAHSGSVQNTSFWDRYLTRGPRLNTLLVISYFVTFFLEVGIYLSFIYFLARRTYETNKLWFWLIFSVLLVLPLWIIGTYNDLASRGSMPFLTVLLILMLKALIELYETRSRRPLFYAVVLVLLISFQTPVYSLIRSLSFTDKPRILNGVGSLADPKIDELHDPDNMLSSVNNFYSHEPQHYIFYRYLAKQ
;
A
#
# COMPACT_ATOMS: atom_id res chain seq x y z
N MET A 1 10.94 -6.33 -20.35
CA MET A 1 11.62 -6.48 -19.05
C MET A 1 12.41 -7.79 -19.11
N ARG A 2 13.68 -7.81 -18.67
CA ARG A 2 14.48 -9.06 -18.65
C ARG A 2 13.97 -9.90 -17.46
N ASN A 3 13.33 -11.03 -17.72
CA ASN A 3 12.88 -11.96 -16.67
C ASN A 3 14.12 -12.51 -15.97
N LYS A 4 14.24 -12.27 -14.68
CA LYS A 4 15.36 -12.76 -13.87
C LYS A 4 14.74 -13.33 -12.60
N TYR A 5 14.92 -14.61 -12.37
CA TYR A 5 14.43 -15.30 -11.18
C TYR A 5 15.58 -15.39 -10.16
N ASP A 6 15.35 -15.00 -8.90
CA ASP A 6 16.29 -15.22 -7.79
C ASP A 6 15.56 -16.10 -6.76
N PRO A 7 15.81 -17.41 -6.73
CA PRO A 7 15.04 -18.34 -5.90
C PRO A 7 15.06 -17.97 -4.41
N PHE A 8 16.22 -17.49 -3.93
CA PHE A 8 16.41 -17.17 -2.53
C PHE A 8 15.60 -15.93 -2.14
N VAL A 9 15.81 -14.80 -2.83
CA VAL A 9 15.11 -13.56 -2.50
C VAL A 9 13.61 -13.64 -2.81
N ASN A 10 13.21 -14.41 -3.82
CA ASN A 10 11.80 -14.67 -4.10
C ASN A 10 11.13 -15.47 -2.98
N THR A 11 11.82 -16.47 -2.44
CA THR A 11 11.33 -17.22 -1.27
C THR A 11 11.23 -16.33 -0.05
N LEU A 12 12.23 -15.47 0.21
CA LEU A 12 12.18 -14.51 1.32
C LEU A 12 11.01 -13.53 1.20
N ALA A 13 10.74 -13.01 0.00
CA ALA A 13 9.62 -12.11 -0.24
C ALA A 13 8.25 -12.78 0.00
N LEU A 14 8.10 -14.04 -0.42
CA LEU A 14 6.89 -14.81 -0.13
C LEU A 14 6.75 -15.09 1.36
N LEU A 15 7.82 -15.49 2.04
CA LEU A 15 7.80 -15.71 3.49
C LEU A 15 7.46 -14.43 4.25
N TYR A 16 8.00 -13.27 3.82
CA TYR A 16 7.65 -11.97 4.38
C TYR A 16 6.13 -11.71 4.31
N GLY A 17 5.49 -12.05 3.20
CA GLY A 17 4.04 -11.93 3.05
C GLY A 17 3.21 -13.02 3.76
N LEU A 18 3.75 -14.23 3.90
CA LEU A 18 3.01 -15.39 4.41
C LEU A 18 3.16 -15.62 5.91
N ILE A 19 4.27 -15.20 6.53
CA ILE A 19 4.46 -15.31 7.97
C ILE A 19 3.32 -14.62 8.72
N PRO A 20 2.95 -13.36 8.41
CA PRO A 20 1.88 -12.68 9.12
C PRO A 20 0.50 -13.34 8.90
N ILE A 21 0.23 -13.81 7.69
CA ILE A 21 -0.98 -14.59 7.37
C ILE A 21 -1.05 -15.89 8.19
N THR A 22 0.10 -16.57 8.34
CA THR A 22 0.20 -17.79 9.14
C THR A 22 -0.08 -17.51 10.62
N ILE A 23 0.46 -16.40 11.14
CA ILE A 23 0.18 -15.94 12.50
C ILE A 23 -1.32 -15.62 12.66
N PHE A 24 -1.94 -14.95 11.68
CA PHE A 24 -3.39 -14.70 11.70
C PHE A 24 -4.18 -16.01 11.73
N PHE A 25 -3.86 -16.99 10.89
CA PHE A 25 -4.55 -18.29 10.86
C PHE A 25 -4.44 -19.00 12.21
N ILE A 26 -3.24 -19.04 12.78
CA ILE A 26 -3.01 -19.68 14.08
C ILE A 26 -3.67 -18.90 15.21
N GLY A 27 -3.64 -17.57 15.18
CA GLY A 27 -4.16 -16.69 16.22
C GLY A 27 -5.69 -16.63 16.24
N TRP A 28 -6.31 -16.41 15.08
CA TRP A 28 -7.74 -16.12 14.99
C TRP A 28 -8.60 -17.35 14.70
N LEU A 29 -8.15 -18.30 13.87
CA LEU A 29 -8.98 -19.43 13.44
C LEU A 29 -8.96 -20.60 14.42
N ARG A 30 -10.07 -21.34 14.52
CA ARG A 30 -10.15 -22.58 15.31
C ARG A 30 -9.04 -23.56 14.94
N PRO A 31 -8.46 -24.32 15.89
CA PRO A 31 -7.41 -25.31 15.59
C PRO A 31 -7.77 -26.30 14.49
N THR A 32 -9.05 -26.69 14.40
CA THR A 32 -9.58 -27.59 13.36
C THR A 32 -9.53 -27.00 11.95
N ILE A 33 -9.44 -25.68 11.82
CA ILE A 33 -9.36 -24.94 10.56
C ILE A 33 -7.93 -24.42 10.35
N SER A 34 -7.30 -23.86 11.38
CA SER A 34 -5.99 -23.22 11.28
C SER A 34 -4.90 -24.19 10.84
N ILE A 35 -4.83 -25.39 11.43
CA ILE A 35 -3.82 -26.40 11.09
C ILE A 35 -3.90 -26.81 9.60
N PRO A 36 -5.06 -27.29 9.08
CA PRO A 36 -5.15 -27.65 7.68
C PRO A 36 -4.96 -26.43 6.76
N ALA A 37 -5.46 -25.26 7.15
CA ALA A 37 -5.30 -24.05 6.35
C ALA A 37 -3.85 -23.61 6.19
N THR A 38 -3.08 -23.60 7.28
CA THR A 38 -1.65 -23.29 7.27
C THR A 38 -0.86 -24.30 6.44
N LEU A 39 -1.18 -25.60 6.55
CA LEU A 39 -0.54 -26.64 5.73
C LEU A 39 -0.82 -26.45 4.23
N VAL A 40 -2.08 -26.16 3.86
CA VAL A 40 -2.47 -25.92 2.47
C VAL A 40 -1.78 -24.67 1.92
N VAL A 41 -1.74 -23.56 2.66
CA VAL A 41 -1.05 -22.34 2.25
C VAL A 41 0.46 -22.56 2.13
N GLY A 42 1.08 -23.28 3.08
CA GLY A 42 2.49 -23.62 3.04
C GLY A 42 2.85 -24.50 1.83
N TYR A 43 2.05 -25.53 1.56
CA TYR A 43 2.21 -26.37 0.38
C TYR A 43 2.01 -25.59 -0.93
N SER A 44 1.02 -24.69 -0.97
CA SER A 44 0.76 -23.79 -2.10
C SER A 44 1.96 -22.90 -2.39
N ALA A 45 2.59 -22.34 -1.36
CA ALA A 45 3.80 -21.53 -1.49
C ALA A 45 4.99 -22.36 -2.01
N PHE A 46 5.16 -23.59 -1.51
CA PHE A 46 6.19 -24.50 -1.99
C PHE A 46 6.01 -24.88 -3.47
N VAL A 47 4.79 -25.24 -3.89
CA VAL A 47 4.48 -25.54 -5.30
C VAL A 47 4.73 -24.32 -6.18
N TYR A 48 4.33 -23.14 -5.71
CA TYR A 48 4.54 -21.89 -6.41
C TYR A 48 6.04 -21.57 -6.62
N THR A 49 6.88 -21.69 -5.58
CA THR A 49 8.33 -21.44 -5.72
C THR A 49 9.01 -22.43 -6.66
N LYS A 50 8.70 -23.72 -6.56
CA LYS A 50 9.25 -24.74 -7.46
C LYS A 50 8.91 -24.49 -8.93
N ARG A 51 7.69 -24.03 -9.22
CA ARG A 51 7.27 -23.66 -10.59
C ARG A 51 7.96 -22.40 -11.09
N ALA A 52 8.15 -21.43 -10.20
CA ALA A 52 8.78 -20.18 -10.56
C ALA A 52 10.29 -20.36 -10.83
N ASP A 53 10.95 -21.29 -10.12
CA ASP A 53 12.37 -21.68 -10.31
C ASP A 53 12.67 -22.27 -11.69
N GLN A 54 11.74 -23.06 -12.22
CA GLN A 54 11.85 -23.65 -13.57
C GLN A 54 11.84 -22.62 -14.72
N SER A 55 11.68 -21.32 -14.42
CA SER A 55 11.61 -20.27 -15.45
C SER A 55 12.96 -19.75 -15.95
N GLY A 56 14.09 -20.21 -15.37
CA GLY A 56 15.43 -20.08 -15.94
C GLY A 56 15.88 -18.65 -16.27
N ALA A 57 16.55 -18.00 -15.31
CA ALA A 57 17.68 -17.06 -15.51
C ALA A 57 18.03 -16.42 -14.16
N VAL A 58 19.10 -16.88 -13.52
CA VAL A 58 19.76 -16.15 -12.44
C VAL A 58 20.58 -15.06 -13.10
N SER A 59 20.32 -13.79 -12.79
CA SER A 59 21.28 -12.75 -13.14
C SER A 59 22.18 -12.51 -11.95
N ASN A 60 23.47 -12.76 -12.11
CA ASN A 60 24.48 -12.20 -11.24
C ASN A 60 24.39 -10.68 -11.38
N LEU A 61 23.72 -10.02 -10.44
CA LEU A 61 23.91 -8.59 -10.24
C LEU A 61 25.34 -8.44 -9.75
N THR A 62 26.18 -7.73 -10.48
CA THR A 62 27.49 -7.32 -9.99
C THR A 62 27.25 -6.37 -8.82
N ILE A 63 27.38 -6.89 -7.60
CA ILE A 63 27.11 -6.15 -6.37
C ILE A 63 28.24 -5.14 -6.17
N ASN A 64 27.90 -3.85 -6.15
CA ASN A 64 28.79 -2.84 -5.59
C ASN A 64 28.38 -2.62 -4.13
N TRP A 65 29.22 -3.12 -3.21
CA TRP A 65 28.96 -3.15 -1.78
C TRP A 65 28.80 -1.75 -1.17
N LEU A 66 29.55 -0.75 -1.65
CA LEU A 66 29.41 0.63 -1.19
C LEU A 66 28.02 1.18 -1.51
N LYS A 67 27.58 1.08 -2.77
CA LYS A 67 26.23 1.51 -3.17
C LYS A 67 25.14 0.71 -2.45
N THR A 68 25.36 -0.59 -2.23
CA THR A 68 24.43 -1.45 -1.48
C THR A 68 24.30 -0.96 -0.02
N GLY A 69 25.42 -0.67 0.62
CA GLY A 69 25.45 -0.09 1.97
C GLY A 69 24.76 1.28 2.04
N LEU A 70 24.97 2.15 1.06
CA LEU A 70 24.27 3.44 0.97
C LEU A 70 22.76 3.28 0.79
N ILE A 71 22.31 2.35 -0.06
CA ILE A 71 20.88 2.05 -0.24
C ILE A 71 20.28 1.52 1.07
N ALA A 72 21.01 0.63 1.75
CA ALA A 72 20.58 0.09 3.04
C ALA A 72 20.48 1.19 4.10
N LEU A 73 21.45 2.13 4.13
CA LEU A 73 21.43 3.29 5.03
C LEU A 73 20.28 4.25 4.72
N LEU A 74 20.06 4.58 3.46
CA LEU A 74 18.94 5.43 3.03
C LEU A 74 17.59 4.80 3.37
N GLY A 75 17.43 3.50 3.13
CA GLY A 75 16.23 2.76 3.51
C GLY A 75 16.00 2.77 5.02
N PHE A 76 17.06 2.59 5.82
CA PHE A 76 16.95 2.64 7.28
C PHE A 76 16.57 4.06 7.74
N ALA A 77 17.26 5.09 7.24
CA ALA A 77 16.97 6.48 7.61
C ALA A 77 15.53 6.86 7.25
N TRP A 78 15.04 6.43 6.08
CA TRP A 78 13.67 6.70 5.65
C TRP A 78 12.63 6.01 6.55
N VAL A 79 12.83 4.73 6.86
CA VAL A 79 11.95 3.98 7.79
C VAL A 79 12.03 4.55 9.20
N TYR A 80 13.22 4.94 9.68
CA TYR A 80 13.39 5.55 10.98
C TYR A 80 12.62 6.89 11.08
N CYS A 81 12.76 7.75 10.07
CA CYS A 81 12.03 9.01 10.00
C CYS A 81 10.51 8.82 9.85
N SER A 82 10.00 7.65 9.50
CA SER A 82 8.54 7.46 9.45
C SER A 82 7.87 7.42 10.82
N GLY A 83 8.63 7.33 11.92
CA GLY A 83 8.08 7.19 13.27
C GLY A 83 7.63 5.78 13.61
N ILE A 84 7.77 4.80 12.71
CA ILE A 84 7.55 3.38 13.03
C ILE A 84 8.40 2.97 14.25
N GLY A 85 7.79 2.32 15.23
CA GLY A 85 8.43 1.96 16.50
C GLY A 85 8.49 3.08 17.54
N GLY A 86 8.03 4.30 17.21
CA GLY A 86 7.91 5.42 18.17
C GLY A 86 9.20 6.19 18.41
N TYR A 87 10.14 6.17 17.47
CA TYR A 87 11.48 6.78 17.60
C TYR A 87 11.58 8.24 17.16
N THR A 88 10.66 8.69 16.29
CA THR A 88 10.57 10.07 15.79
C THR A 88 9.15 10.56 15.96
N ASN A 89 8.88 11.82 15.59
CA ASN A 89 7.50 12.28 15.50
C ASN A 89 6.72 11.41 14.52
N GLN A 90 5.46 11.22 14.88
CA GLN A 90 4.52 10.42 14.11
C GLN A 90 3.42 11.32 13.54
N ASP A 91 2.96 10.98 12.35
CA ASP A 91 1.77 11.61 11.76
C ASP A 91 0.50 11.14 12.47
N TRP A 92 -0.58 11.89 12.30
CA TRP A 92 -1.87 11.63 12.97
C TRP A 92 -2.36 10.18 12.79
N ASP A 93 -2.08 9.57 11.63
CA ASP A 93 -2.53 8.21 11.30
C ASP A 93 -1.85 7.12 12.17
N HIS A 94 -0.75 7.45 12.85
CA HIS A 94 -0.11 6.59 13.84
C HIS A 94 -0.94 6.44 15.13
N HIS A 95 -1.82 7.38 15.49
CA HIS A 95 -2.60 7.27 16.72
C HIS A 95 -3.45 6.00 16.73
N GLY A 96 -4.23 5.75 15.67
CA GLY A 96 -4.99 4.51 15.51
C GLY A 96 -4.09 3.28 15.38
N ARG A 97 -2.97 3.37 14.66
CA ARG A 97 -2.06 2.23 14.43
C ARG A 97 -1.33 1.80 15.69
N ASN A 98 -0.90 2.74 16.52
CA ASN A 98 -0.25 2.45 17.79
C ASN A 98 -1.25 1.77 18.74
N ALA A 99 -2.50 2.22 18.77
CA ALA A 99 -3.56 1.60 19.56
C ALA A 99 -3.87 0.16 19.10
N ILE A 100 -4.02 -0.05 17.78
CA ILE A 100 -4.14 -1.40 17.20
C ILE A 100 -2.94 -2.27 17.61
N PHE A 101 -1.72 -1.74 17.47
CA PHE A 101 -0.52 -2.50 17.77
C PHE A 101 -0.37 -2.82 19.25
N TYR A 102 -0.73 -1.88 20.12
CA TYR A 102 -0.78 -2.09 21.56
C TYR A 102 -1.77 -3.21 21.89
N ASP A 103 -2.99 -3.17 21.36
CA ASP A 103 -4.01 -4.19 21.62
C ASP A 103 -3.61 -5.57 21.10
N LEU A 104 -2.95 -5.62 19.93
CA LEU A 104 -2.37 -6.85 19.40
C LEU A 104 -1.34 -7.49 20.35
N ILE A 105 -0.65 -6.69 21.16
CA ILE A 105 0.30 -7.17 22.16
C ILE A 105 -0.43 -7.56 23.45
N THR A 106 -1.36 -6.72 23.91
CA THR A 106 -1.98 -6.82 25.24
C THR A 106 -3.06 -7.90 25.32
N PHE A 107 -3.98 -7.97 24.36
CA PHE A 107 -5.16 -8.84 24.44
C PHE A 107 -4.94 -10.20 23.78
N ASP A 108 -5.68 -11.22 24.25
CA ASP A 108 -5.70 -12.53 23.60
C ASP A 108 -6.28 -12.46 22.17
N TRP A 109 -5.92 -13.45 21.35
CA TRP A 109 -6.35 -13.52 19.95
C TRP A 109 -7.39 -14.62 19.74
N PRO A 110 -8.52 -14.35 19.04
CA PRO A 110 -9.00 -13.05 18.53
C PRO A 110 -9.27 -12.02 19.63
N ILE A 111 -9.12 -10.74 19.29
CA ILE A 111 -9.35 -9.64 20.24
C ILE A 111 -10.83 -9.33 20.30
N TYR A 112 -11.40 -9.42 21.50
CA TYR A 112 -12.77 -9.02 21.81
C TYR A 112 -12.75 -7.90 22.85
N TYR A 113 -13.62 -6.93 22.67
CA TYR A 113 -13.85 -5.80 23.56
C TYR A 113 -15.25 -5.89 24.17
N ASP A 114 -15.35 -5.58 25.46
CA ASP A 114 -16.63 -5.47 26.17
C ASP A 114 -16.83 -4.03 26.63
N PHE A 115 -17.74 -3.34 25.93
CA PHE A 115 -18.13 -1.96 26.21
C PHE A 115 -19.49 -1.91 26.93
N SER A 116 -19.97 -3.01 27.49
CA SER A 116 -21.29 -3.06 28.14
C SER A 116 -21.47 -2.03 29.27
N ALA A 117 -20.40 -1.71 29.99
CA ALA A 117 -20.37 -0.73 31.07
C ALA A 117 -20.11 0.72 30.62
N ASP A 118 -19.65 0.94 29.38
CA ASP A 118 -19.32 2.26 28.84
C ASP A 118 -20.41 2.73 27.87
N TYR A 119 -21.25 3.65 28.33
CA TYR A 119 -22.38 4.13 27.54
C TYR A 119 -21.94 4.84 26.24
N HIS A 120 -20.83 5.58 26.28
CA HIS A 120 -20.34 6.35 25.14
C HIS A 120 -19.75 5.40 24.07
N PHE A 121 -18.87 4.48 24.47
CA PHE A 121 -18.31 3.50 23.54
C PHE A 121 -19.33 2.49 23.05
N ARG A 122 -20.35 2.17 23.84
CA ARG A 122 -21.44 1.32 23.38
C ARG A 122 -22.19 1.91 22.19
N GLU A 123 -22.36 3.23 22.13
CA GLU A 123 -23.01 3.89 20.98
C GLU A 123 -22.11 3.84 19.72
N LEU A 124 -20.80 3.99 19.90
CA LEU A 124 -19.82 4.02 18.81
C LEU A 124 -19.41 2.64 18.29
N ALA A 125 -19.29 1.65 19.18
CA ALA A 125 -18.65 0.36 18.95
C ALA A 125 -19.55 -0.86 19.25
N GLY A 126 -20.81 -0.65 19.68
CA GLY A 126 -21.68 -1.73 20.15
C GLY A 126 -21.28 -2.26 21.54
N LYS A 127 -22.07 -3.18 22.12
CA LYS A 127 -21.80 -3.70 23.48
C LYS A 127 -20.62 -4.65 23.49
N HIS A 128 -20.62 -5.58 22.53
CA HIS A 128 -19.54 -6.51 22.31
C HIS A 128 -18.94 -6.23 20.95
N SER A 129 -17.62 -6.08 20.91
CA SER A 129 -16.91 -5.73 19.68
C SER A 129 -15.71 -6.61 19.48
N SER A 130 -15.23 -6.74 18.25
CA SER A 130 -13.96 -7.39 17.94
C SER A 130 -13.12 -6.52 17.02
N LEU A 131 -11.80 -6.56 17.18
CA LEU A 131 -10.88 -5.83 16.32
C LEU A 131 -11.01 -6.33 14.87
N ASN A 132 -11.44 -5.43 13.98
CA ASN A 132 -11.57 -5.67 12.55
C ASN A 132 -10.90 -4.57 11.75
N TYR A 133 -9.67 -4.84 11.31
CA TYR A 133 -8.88 -3.93 10.50
C TYR A 133 -7.81 -4.69 9.70
N TYR A 134 -7.13 -4.02 8.77
CA TYR A 134 -6.03 -4.55 7.96
C TYR A 134 -4.72 -4.72 8.77
N PHE A 135 -4.79 -5.40 9.92
CA PHE A 135 -3.71 -5.45 10.90
C PHE A 135 -2.65 -6.55 10.65
N THR A 136 -2.78 -7.32 9.56
CA THR A 136 -1.89 -8.43 9.23
C THR A 136 -0.41 -8.06 9.35
N PHE A 137 -0.01 -6.89 8.86
CA PHE A 137 1.39 -6.44 8.87
C PHE A 137 2.05 -6.45 10.25
N TRP A 138 1.31 -6.14 11.31
CA TRP A 138 1.84 -5.99 12.66
C TRP A 138 2.06 -7.33 13.37
N LEU A 139 1.46 -8.42 12.89
CA LEU A 139 1.39 -9.69 13.61
C LEU A 139 2.76 -10.28 14.01
N PRO A 140 3.82 -10.26 13.17
CA PRO A 140 5.14 -10.71 13.60
C PRO A 140 5.69 -9.90 14.77
N ALA A 141 5.58 -8.58 14.70
CA ALA A 141 6.01 -7.68 15.75
C ALA A 141 5.16 -7.82 17.02
N ALA A 142 3.86 -8.11 16.87
CA ALA A 142 2.97 -8.34 17.99
C ALA A 142 3.30 -9.65 18.71
N CYS A 143 3.68 -10.72 17.99
CA CYS A 143 4.22 -11.94 18.61
C CYS A 143 5.46 -11.64 19.47
N VAL A 144 6.41 -10.86 18.94
CA VAL A 144 7.61 -10.44 19.70
C VAL A 144 7.20 -9.60 20.91
N GLY A 145 6.26 -8.67 20.73
CA GLY A 145 5.72 -7.84 21.81
C GLY A 145 5.03 -8.64 22.90
N LYS A 146 4.29 -9.70 22.56
CA LYS A 146 3.66 -10.62 23.53
C LYS A 146 4.69 -11.36 24.38
N LEU A 147 5.82 -11.73 23.80
CA LEU A 147 6.86 -12.49 24.49
C LEU A 147 7.81 -11.60 25.31
N PHE A 148 8.09 -10.39 24.85
CA PHE A 148 9.17 -9.55 25.36
C PHE A 148 8.75 -8.12 25.73
N GLY A 149 7.45 -7.80 25.66
CA GLY A 149 6.87 -6.51 26.00
C GLY A 149 6.79 -5.50 24.84
N HIS A 150 6.02 -4.43 25.04
CA HIS A 150 5.69 -3.43 23.99
C HIS A 150 6.92 -2.82 23.31
N LYS A 151 7.98 -2.52 24.06
CA LYS A 151 9.20 -1.94 23.50
C LYS A 151 9.86 -2.87 22.49
N ALA A 152 10.03 -4.15 22.83
CA ALA A 152 10.59 -5.15 21.93
C ALA A 152 9.71 -5.36 20.69
N GLY A 153 8.38 -5.29 20.85
CA GLY A 153 7.44 -5.28 19.73
C GLY A 153 7.67 -4.09 18.80
N GLY A 154 7.78 -2.88 19.33
CA GLY A 154 8.07 -1.67 18.55
C GLY A 154 9.41 -1.74 17.80
N ASP A 155 10.43 -2.29 18.44
CA ASP A 155 11.77 -2.48 17.85
C ASP A 155 11.75 -3.46 16.69
N PHE A 156 11.04 -4.57 16.89
CA PHE A 156 10.85 -5.54 15.82
C PHE A 156 9.96 -5.00 14.70
N LEU A 157 8.98 -4.15 14.98
CA LEU A 157 8.15 -3.51 13.95
C LEU A 157 9.00 -2.62 13.04
N LEU A 158 9.92 -1.83 13.61
CA LEU A 158 10.89 -1.04 12.85
C LEU A 158 11.76 -1.95 11.96
N LEU A 159 12.31 -3.02 12.53
CA LEU A 159 13.12 -3.99 11.79
C LEU A 159 12.34 -4.67 10.67
N TRP A 160 11.10 -5.07 10.93
CA TRP A 160 10.21 -5.73 9.99
C TRP A 160 9.85 -4.82 8.81
N SER A 161 9.56 -3.54 9.08
CA SER A 161 9.36 -2.52 8.04
C SER A 161 10.62 -2.30 7.21
N TYR A 162 11.78 -2.22 7.87
CA TYR A 162 13.06 -2.07 7.19
C TYR A 162 13.37 -3.24 6.24
N ILE A 163 13.15 -4.48 6.66
CA ILE A 163 13.31 -5.67 5.82
C ILE A 163 12.41 -5.58 4.58
N GLY A 164 11.15 -5.18 4.73
CA GLY A 164 10.21 -5.00 3.61
C GLY A 164 10.68 -3.94 2.59
N ILE A 165 11.24 -2.83 3.08
CA ILE A 165 11.84 -1.79 2.22
C ILE A 165 13.09 -2.30 1.50
N LEU A 166 13.97 -3.04 2.17
CA LEU A 166 15.16 -3.62 1.53
C LEU A 166 14.77 -4.60 0.41
N LEU A 167 13.77 -5.45 0.64
CA LEU A 167 13.25 -6.35 -0.39
C LEU A 167 12.65 -5.55 -1.56
N SER A 168 11.87 -4.51 -1.29
CA SER A 168 11.29 -3.63 -2.32
C SER A 168 12.39 -2.96 -3.15
N PHE A 169 13.42 -2.38 -2.51
CA PHE A 169 14.56 -1.79 -3.21
C PHE A 169 15.36 -2.82 -4.01
N TYR A 170 15.50 -4.05 -3.52
CA TYR A 170 16.12 -5.11 -4.30
C TYR A 170 15.35 -5.35 -5.61
N TYR A 171 14.02 -5.52 -5.58
CA TYR A 171 13.22 -5.71 -6.79
C TYR A 171 13.18 -4.48 -7.70
N LEU A 172 13.15 -3.27 -7.13
CA LEU A 172 13.24 -2.04 -7.90
C LEU A 172 14.55 -2.01 -8.70
N ASN A 173 15.68 -2.28 -8.05
CA ASN A 173 16.99 -2.24 -8.67
C ASN A 173 17.19 -3.33 -9.73
N ARG A 174 16.48 -4.46 -9.66
CA ARG A 174 16.50 -5.50 -10.71
C ARG A 174 15.90 -5.04 -12.03
N LEU A 175 15.01 -4.04 -12.01
CA LEU A 175 14.40 -3.49 -13.21
C LEU A 175 15.36 -2.60 -14.00
N PHE A 176 16.50 -2.21 -13.41
CA PHE A 176 17.46 -1.28 -13.98
C PHE A 176 18.90 -1.83 -13.91
N GLU A 177 19.83 -1.13 -14.53
CA GLU A 177 21.25 -1.39 -14.34
C GLU A 177 21.71 -0.83 -12.98
N PHE A 178 22.57 -1.58 -12.27
CA PHE A 178 23.02 -1.22 -10.91
C PHE A 178 23.76 0.14 -10.84
N LYS A 179 24.21 0.69 -11.97
CA LYS A 179 24.77 2.05 -12.03
C LYS A 179 23.75 3.12 -11.62
N TYR A 180 22.46 2.87 -11.84
CA TYR A 180 21.34 3.76 -11.53
C TYR A 180 20.71 3.55 -10.14
N SER A 181 21.23 2.63 -9.33
CA SER A 181 20.49 2.20 -8.13
C SER A 181 20.17 3.33 -7.14
N LEU A 182 21.10 4.27 -6.94
CA LEU A 182 20.89 5.40 -6.04
C LEU A 182 19.84 6.39 -6.56
N ILE A 183 19.78 6.65 -7.87
CA ILE A 183 18.75 7.53 -8.43
C ILE A 183 17.38 6.83 -8.42
N CYS A 184 17.32 5.52 -8.62
CA CYS A 184 16.10 4.74 -8.48
C CYS A 184 15.54 4.83 -7.06
N VAL A 185 16.38 4.60 -6.05
CA VAL A 185 15.98 4.69 -4.63
C VAL A 185 15.65 6.13 -4.22
N GLY A 186 16.47 7.11 -4.61
CA GLY A 186 16.21 8.51 -4.34
C GLY A 186 14.88 8.98 -4.92
N LEU A 187 14.63 8.71 -6.20
CA LEU A 187 13.35 9.10 -6.82
C LEU A 187 12.17 8.32 -6.23
N PHE A 188 12.36 7.08 -5.78
CA PHE A 188 11.32 6.32 -5.08
C PHE A 188 10.91 6.98 -3.77
N ILE A 189 11.89 7.38 -2.93
CA ILE A 189 11.64 8.05 -1.65
C ILE A 189 10.92 9.39 -1.88
N PHE A 190 11.39 10.17 -2.84
CA PHE A 190 10.85 11.49 -3.15
C PHE A 190 9.73 11.49 -4.21
N TRP A 191 9.13 10.33 -4.52
CA TRP A 191 8.05 10.26 -5.52
C TRP A 191 6.76 10.87 -4.97
N SER A 192 6.22 11.86 -5.67
CA SER A 192 5.04 12.64 -5.26
C SER A 192 4.40 13.39 -6.42
N GLY A 193 3.18 13.91 -6.22
CA GLY A 193 2.55 14.86 -7.13
C GLY A 193 3.16 16.25 -7.09
N PHE A 194 2.67 17.14 -7.94
CA PHE A 194 2.95 18.58 -7.87
C PHE A 194 2.03 19.28 -6.86
N ASP A 195 2.02 18.78 -5.63
CA ASP A 195 1.05 19.14 -4.58
C ASP A 195 1.10 20.61 -4.20
N LEU A 196 2.30 21.19 -4.15
CA LEU A 196 2.49 22.63 -3.93
C LEU A 196 1.70 23.47 -4.95
N LEU A 197 1.74 23.09 -6.23
CA LEU A 197 1.01 23.79 -7.28
C LEU A 197 -0.50 23.53 -7.15
N GLY A 198 -0.91 22.30 -6.80
CA GLY A 198 -2.31 21.98 -6.56
C GLY A 198 -2.90 22.81 -5.42
N TYR A 199 -2.17 22.90 -4.31
CA TYR A 199 -2.54 23.70 -3.15
C TYR A 199 -2.61 25.20 -3.49
N LEU A 200 -1.63 25.73 -4.22
CA LEU A 200 -1.66 27.13 -4.68
C LEU A 200 -2.82 27.43 -5.63
N LEU A 201 -3.11 26.54 -6.60
CA LEU A 201 -4.15 26.76 -7.59
C LEU A 201 -5.56 26.62 -7.01
N ILE A 202 -5.78 25.68 -6.09
CA ILE A 202 -7.10 25.35 -5.54
C ILE A 202 -7.37 26.07 -4.23
N ARG A 203 -6.39 26.10 -3.31
CA ARG A 203 -6.52 26.74 -1.98
C ARG A 203 -5.98 28.16 -1.93
N GLN A 204 -5.31 28.64 -2.99
CA GLN A 204 -4.83 30.03 -3.12
C GLN A 204 -3.93 30.49 -1.96
N THR A 205 -3.23 29.54 -1.34
CA THR A 205 -2.36 29.77 -0.17
C THR A 205 -1.14 28.84 -0.28
N LEU A 206 -0.10 29.07 0.53
CA LEU A 206 1.00 28.12 0.64
C LEU A 206 0.58 26.99 1.61
N PRO A 207 0.94 25.72 1.32
CA PRO A 207 0.69 24.64 2.25
C PRO A 207 1.51 24.87 3.53
N PRO A 208 0.89 24.84 4.71
CA PRO A 208 1.63 24.77 5.97
C PRO A 208 2.53 23.53 6.01
N ILE A 209 3.68 23.61 6.70
CA ILE A 209 4.62 22.48 6.82
C ILE A 209 3.96 21.29 7.54
N ASP A 210 3.05 21.57 8.46
CA ASP A 210 2.29 20.60 9.24
C ASP A 210 1.09 20.01 8.50
N ALA A 211 0.70 20.56 7.35
CA ALA A 211 -0.42 20.07 6.55
C ALA A 211 -0.03 18.89 5.63
N LEU A 212 -1.01 18.04 5.33
CA LEU A 212 -0.92 17.07 4.24
C LEU A 212 -1.15 17.79 2.91
N SER A 213 -0.07 18.30 2.29
CA SER A 213 -0.14 19.13 1.08
C SER A 213 -0.86 18.45 -0.09
N GLU A 214 -0.79 17.13 -0.21
CA GLU A 214 -1.50 16.34 -1.22
C GLU A 214 -3.03 16.39 -1.08
N THR A 215 -3.58 16.74 0.08
CA THR A 215 -5.04 16.82 0.32
C THR A 215 -5.65 18.19 -0.01
N TYR A 216 -5.16 18.84 -1.07
CA TYR A 216 -5.66 20.17 -1.47
C TYR A 216 -7.11 20.15 -1.97
N TYR A 217 -7.67 18.98 -2.33
CA TYR A 217 -9.11 18.77 -2.56
C TYR A 217 -9.54 17.31 -2.28
N TYR A 218 -10.69 16.86 -2.80
CA TYR A 218 -11.20 15.48 -2.59
C TYR A 218 -10.50 14.40 -3.42
N TYR A 219 -9.83 14.80 -4.50
CA TYR A 219 -9.09 13.89 -5.37
C TYR A 219 -7.64 14.11 -5.05
N PHE A 220 -6.94 13.05 -4.67
CA PHE A 220 -5.50 13.11 -4.47
C PHE A 220 -4.90 11.71 -4.61
N TYR A 221 -3.63 11.72 -4.94
CA TYR A 221 -2.77 10.56 -4.92
C TYR A 221 -1.72 10.80 -3.85
N THR A 222 -1.25 9.73 -3.23
CA THR A 222 -0.32 9.86 -2.12
C THR A 222 1.12 9.77 -2.59
N SER A 223 1.97 10.63 -2.04
CA SER A 223 3.41 10.49 -2.17
C SER A 223 3.91 9.22 -1.49
N PHE A 224 5.01 8.65 -1.97
CA PHE A 224 5.53 7.41 -1.39
C PHE A 224 6.06 7.61 0.03
N THR A 225 6.56 8.81 0.35
CA THR A 225 6.92 9.13 1.74
C THR A 225 5.68 9.27 2.62
N ALA A 226 4.60 9.93 2.16
CA ALA A 226 3.36 9.99 2.94
C ALA A 226 2.76 8.59 3.18
N ASP A 227 2.81 7.71 2.18
CA ASP A 227 2.38 6.31 2.30
C ASP A 227 3.19 5.53 3.34
N LEU A 228 4.52 5.75 3.42
CA LEU A 228 5.35 5.15 4.46
C LEU A 228 5.09 5.77 5.85
N PHE A 229 4.68 7.03 5.93
CA PHE A 229 4.51 7.73 7.22
C PHE A 229 3.09 7.58 7.77
N ASN A 230 2.14 7.11 6.94
CA ASN A 230 0.75 6.95 7.33
C ASN A 230 0.35 5.46 7.17
N PRO A 231 -0.10 4.93 6.02
CA PRO A 231 -0.43 3.52 5.84
C PRO A 231 0.76 2.59 5.52
N PHE A 232 1.83 2.63 6.31
CA PHE A 232 3.02 1.78 6.09
C PHE A 232 2.69 0.28 6.02
N ASN A 233 1.70 -0.15 6.82
CA ASN A 233 1.22 -1.52 6.88
C ASN A 233 0.62 -2.03 5.56
N GLN A 234 0.16 -1.10 4.71
CA GLN A 234 -0.35 -1.37 3.38
C GLN A 234 0.71 -1.11 2.32
N ALA A 235 1.43 0.02 2.43
CA ALA A 235 2.38 0.50 1.44
C ALA A 235 3.61 -0.40 1.27
N ILE A 236 4.21 -0.87 2.38
CA ILE A 236 5.42 -1.71 2.30
C ILE A 236 5.12 -3.06 1.61
N PRO A 237 4.09 -3.82 2.00
CA PRO A 237 3.68 -5.01 1.25
C PRO A 237 3.30 -4.69 -0.20
N ALA A 238 2.57 -3.59 -0.43
CA ALA A 238 2.16 -3.15 -1.77
C ALA A 238 3.38 -3.04 -2.69
N TRP A 239 4.36 -2.21 -2.33
CA TRP A 239 5.54 -1.99 -3.15
C TRP A 239 6.32 -3.28 -3.39
N LEU A 240 6.49 -4.10 -2.34
CA LEU A 240 7.16 -5.40 -2.46
C LEU A 240 6.49 -6.26 -3.52
N PHE A 241 5.18 -6.48 -3.42
CA PHE A 241 4.48 -7.41 -4.31
C PHE A 241 4.19 -6.83 -5.69
N ILE A 242 3.98 -5.52 -5.82
CA ILE A 242 3.94 -4.84 -7.14
C ILE A 242 5.26 -5.06 -7.87
N LEU A 243 6.40 -4.75 -7.22
CA LEU A 243 7.72 -4.89 -7.83
C LEU A 243 8.09 -6.36 -8.08
N TYR A 244 7.68 -7.27 -7.18
CA TYR A 244 7.82 -8.71 -7.37
C TYR A 244 7.12 -9.16 -8.67
N VAL A 245 5.86 -8.77 -8.86
CA VAL A 245 5.06 -9.15 -10.04
C VAL A 245 5.65 -8.57 -11.32
N LEU A 246 6.12 -7.32 -11.29
CA LEU A 246 6.77 -6.67 -12.44
C LEU A 246 8.09 -7.36 -12.84
N ASN A 247 8.81 -7.94 -11.87
CA ASN A 247 10.02 -8.73 -12.14
C ASN A 247 9.73 -10.14 -12.67
N ALA A 248 8.54 -10.69 -12.39
CA ALA A 248 8.15 -12.04 -12.80
C ALA A 248 7.76 -12.17 -14.29
N GLY A 249 7.66 -11.04 -15.02
CA GLY A 249 7.47 -11.03 -16.46
C GLY A 249 6.05 -11.34 -16.92
N LYS A 250 5.92 -12.10 -18.02
CA LYS A 250 4.64 -12.35 -18.72
C LYS A 250 3.72 -13.38 -18.05
N LYS A 251 4.15 -14.05 -16.98
CA LYS A 251 3.34 -15.08 -16.31
C LYS A 251 2.39 -14.43 -15.30
N ILE A 252 1.13 -14.87 -15.26
CA ILE A 252 0.19 -14.41 -14.23
C ILE A 252 0.68 -14.87 -12.85
N GLN A 253 0.84 -13.92 -11.93
CA GLN A 253 1.33 -14.17 -10.57
C GLN A 253 0.17 -14.13 -9.57
N VAL A 254 -0.78 -15.06 -9.69
CA VAL A 254 -2.00 -15.01 -8.86
C VAL A 254 -1.68 -15.09 -7.36
N PHE A 255 -0.79 -16.00 -6.97
CA PHE A 255 -0.50 -16.25 -5.56
C PHE A 255 0.13 -15.03 -4.84
N PRO A 256 1.20 -14.38 -5.35
CA PRO A 256 1.72 -13.14 -4.76
C PRO A 256 0.72 -11.98 -4.75
N VAL A 257 -0.14 -11.87 -5.78
CA VAL A 257 -1.19 -10.83 -5.82
C VAL A 257 -2.19 -11.04 -4.69
N VAL A 258 -2.61 -12.29 -4.45
CA VAL A 258 -3.59 -12.61 -3.40
C VAL A 258 -3.05 -12.40 -1.99
N ILE A 259 -1.75 -12.57 -1.76
CA ILE A 259 -1.13 -12.25 -0.46
C ILE A 259 -1.46 -10.80 -0.06
N LEU A 260 -1.46 -9.85 -1.00
CA LEU A 260 -1.79 -8.44 -0.71
C LEU A 260 -3.20 -8.23 -0.18
N PHE A 261 -4.14 -9.11 -0.48
CA PHE A 261 -5.51 -8.97 0.01
C PHE A 261 -5.53 -8.97 1.55
N ALA A 262 -4.66 -9.75 2.19
CA ALA A 262 -4.51 -9.78 3.64
C ALA A 262 -3.95 -8.48 4.23
N TYR A 263 -3.30 -7.63 3.43
CA TYR A 263 -2.69 -6.38 3.88
C TYR A 263 -3.48 -5.13 3.48
N SER A 264 -4.11 -5.16 2.30
CA SER A 264 -4.93 -4.06 1.80
C SER A 264 -5.83 -4.53 0.64
N PRO A 265 -7.16 -4.62 0.85
CA PRO A 265 -8.11 -4.93 -0.21
C PRO A 265 -8.07 -3.92 -1.37
N PHE A 266 -7.84 -2.64 -1.09
CA PHE A 266 -7.79 -1.61 -2.14
C PHE A 266 -6.55 -1.75 -3.02
N VAL A 267 -5.36 -1.98 -2.44
CA VAL A 267 -4.15 -2.25 -3.23
C VAL A 267 -4.31 -3.54 -4.03
N PHE A 268 -4.91 -4.58 -3.44
CA PHE A 268 -5.22 -5.82 -4.15
C PHE A 268 -6.10 -5.57 -5.37
N ILE A 269 -7.19 -4.80 -5.25
CA ILE A 269 -8.04 -4.41 -6.39
C ILE A 269 -7.20 -3.68 -7.45
N GLY A 270 -6.42 -2.69 -7.04
CA GLY A 270 -5.53 -1.96 -7.94
C GLY A 270 -4.56 -2.86 -8.72
N LEU A 271 -3.95 -3.84 -8.04
CA LEU A 271 -2.96 -4.71 -8.65
C LEU A 271 -3.62 -5.76 -9.55
N VAL A 272 -4.80 -6.27 -9.17
CA VAL A 272 -5.63 -7.12 -10.03
C VAL A 272 -6.02 -6.36 -11.31
N LEU A 273 -6.43 -5.10 -11.21
CA LEU A 273 -6.70 -4.27 -12.38
C LEU A 273 -5.45 -4.06 -13.23
N ALA A 274 -4.33 -3.66 -12.63
CA ALA A 274 -3.08 -3.42 -13.35
C ALA A 274 -2.57 -4.68 -14.07
N HIS A 275 -2.44 -5.79 -13.34
CA HIS A 275 -1.89 -7.04 -13.87
C HIS A 275 -2.89 -7.78 -14.76
N GLY A 276 -4.17 -7.80 -14.37
CA GLY A 276 -5.24 -8.45 -15.12
C GLY A 276 -5.51 -7.77 -16.45
N LEU A 277 -5.66 -6.44 -16.49
CA LEU A 277 -5.85 -5.72 -17.75
C LEU A 277 -4.61 -5.83 -18.63
N HIS A 278 -3.40 -5.71 -18.06
CA HIS A 278 -2.17 -5.91 -18.84
C HIS A 278 -2.11 -7.30 -19.47
N TYR A 279 -2.45 -8.35 -18.72
CA TYR A 279 -2.50 -9.71 -19.24
C TYR A 279 -3.55 -9.88 -20.34
N VAL A 280 -4.77 -9.36 -20.12
CA VAL A 280 -5.85 -9.41 -21.11
C VAL A 280 -5.40 -8.73 -22.40
N PHE A 281 -4.95 -7.47 -22.36
CA PHE A 281 -4.56 -6.76 -23.57
C PHE A 281 -3.32 -7.32 -24.27
N THR A 282 -2.42 -8.02 -23.57
CA THR A 282 -1.24 -8.66 -24.18
C THR A 282 -1.51 -10.05 -24.73
N THR A 283 -2.52 -10.75 -24.20
CA THR A 283 -2.85 -12.14 -24.56
C THR A 283 -4.13 -12.25 -25.39
N TYR A 284 -4.90 -11.17 -25.50
CA TYR A 284 -6.10 -11.11 -26.32
C TYR A 284 -5.78 -11.48 -27.77
N ARG A 285 -6.52 -12.47 -28.29
CA ARG A 285 -6.45 -12.92 -29.67
C ARG A 285 -7.86 -12.79 -30.25
N PRO A 286 -8.09 -11.88 -31.21
CA PRO A 286 -9.44 -11.63 -31.74
C PRO A 286 -10.09 -12.87 -32.36
N ASP A 287 -9.27 -13.82 -32.84
CA ASP A 287 -9.73 -15.03 -33.52
C ASP A 287 -10.08 -16.18 -32.55
N LYS A 288 -9.84 -16.01 -31.24
CA LYS A 288 -10.03 -17.06 -30.24
C LYS A 288 -11.44 -17.04 -29.68
N LYS A 289 -12.12 -18.19 -29.62
CA LYS A 289 -13.49 -18.28 -29.13
C LYS A 289 -13.52 -18.13 -27.61
N LEU A 290 -14.60 -17.55 -27.07
CA LEU A 290 -14.81 -17.38 -25.64
C LEU A 290 -14.73 -18.72 -24.85
N LEU A 291 -15.18 -19.81 -25.47
CA LEU A 291 -15.11 -21.17 -24.91
C LEU A 291 -13.66 -21.63 -24.67
N ASP A 292 -12.71 -21.25 -25.53
CA ASP A 292 -11.30 -21.63 -25.39
C ASP A 292 -10.66 -20.91 -24.19
N TYR A 293 -11.06 -19.66 -23.93
CA TYR A 293 -10.68 -18.93 -22.72
C TYR A 293 -11.26 -19.61 -21.47
N GLY A 294 -12.52 -20.07 -21.52
CA GLY A 294 -13.17 -20.82 -20.43
C GLY A 294 -12.46 -22.15 -20.12
N HIS A 295 -12.05 -22.89 -21.16
CA HIS A 295 -11.32 -24.16 -21.00
C HIS A 295 -9.93 -23.96 -20.37
N GLU A 296 -9.17 -22.95 -20.82
CA GLU A 296 -7.86 -22.62 -20.23
C GLU A 296 -7.99 -22.14 -18.78
N PHE A 297 -9.03 -21.35 -18.49
CA PHE A 297 -9.34 -20.90 -17.13
C PHE A 297 -9.72 -22.09 -16.22
N GLY A 298 -10.55 -23.02 -16.70
CA GLY A 298 -10.91 -24.24 -15.98
C GLY A 298 -9.72 -25.14 -15.66
N GLN A 299 -8.80 -25.32 -16.62
CA GLN A 299 -7.54 -26.04 -16.39
C GLN A 299 -6.59 -25.30 -15.43
N ALA A 300 -6.71 -23.97 -15.34
CA ALA A 300 -5.90 -23.18 -14.43
C ALA A 300 -6.39 -23.26 -12.97
N ILE A 301 -7.70 -23.43 -12.71
CA ILE A 301 -8.30 -23.42 -11.35
C ILE A 301 -7.79 -24.55 -10.45
N TRP A 302 -7.49 -25.74 -11.00
CA TRP A 302 -7.07 -26.92 -10.23
C TRP A 302 -5.59 -26.92 -9.79
N ARG A 303 -4.99 -25.75 -9.68
CA ARG A 303 -3.59 -25.60 -9.29
C ARG A 303 -3.49 -25.49 -7.76
N PRO A 304 -2.62 -26.27 -7.10
CA PRO A 304 -2.47 -26.19 -5.64
C PRO A 304 -2.19 -24.77 -5.14
N ASP A 305 -1.38 -23.99 -5.85
CA ASP A 305 -1.12 -22.59 -5.52
C ASP A 305 -2.37 -21.69 -5.53
N LEU A 306 -3.39 -22.03 -6.33
CA LEU A 306 -4.67 -21.31 -6.34
C LEU A 306 -5.60 -21.73 -5.21
N ILE A 307 -5.48 -22.96 -4.70
CA ILE A 307 -6.27 -23.41 -3.54
C ILE A 307 -5.83 -22.63 -2.30
N GLY A 308 -4.52 -22.51 -2.07
CA GLY A 308 -4.00 -21.65 -1.00
C GLY A 308 -4.38 -20.19 -1.18
N ALA A 309 -4.33 -19.66 -2.41
CA ALA A 309 -4.80 -18.31 -2.71
C ALA A 309 -6.29 -18.12 -2.35
N LEU A 310 -7.15 -19.03 -2.81
CA LEU A 310 -8.59 -18.98 -2.52
C LEU A 310 -8.85 -19.04 -1.01
N LEU A 311 -8.09 -19.86 -0.28
CA LEU A 311 -8.24 -19.97 1.16
C LEU A 311 -7.90 -18.65 1.88
N ILE A 312 -6.82 -17.97 1.46
CA ILE A 312 -6.47 -16.62 1.96
C ILE A 312 -7.62 -15.65 1.65
N LEU A 313 -8.10 -15.61 0.40
CA LEU A 313 -9.19 -14.72 -0.02
C LEU A 313 -10.48 -14.95 0.78
N VAL A 314 -10.89 -16.20 0.97
CA VAL A 314 -12.12 -16.53 1.69
C VAL A 314 -11.98 -16.18 3.17
N SER A 315 -10.85 -16.53 3.79
CA SER A 315 -10.64 -16.30 5.22
C SER A 315 -10.62 -14.81 5.56
N TYR A 316 -9.82 -14.03 4.83
CA TYR A 316 -9.77 -12.57 5.00
C TYR A 316 -11.01 -11.87 4.48
N GLY A 317 -11.66 -12.41 3.44
CA GLY A 317 -12.87 -11.83 2.87
C GLY A 317 -14.04 -11.90 3.85
N LEU A 318 -14.23 -13.06 4.49
CA LEU A 318 -15.20 -13.21 5.57
C LEU A 318 -14.86 -12.36 6.78
N PHE A 319 -13.57 -12.22 7.11
CA PHE A 319 -13.11 -11.34 8.17
C PHE A 319 -13.45 -9.87 7.89
N TYR A 320 -13.05 -9.32 6.75
CA TYR A 320 -13.35 -7.92 6.39
C TYR A 320 -14.83 -7.67 6.14
N GLN A 321 -15.60 -8.66 5.68
CA GLN A 321 -17.06 -8.53 5.58
C GLN A 321 -17.72 -8.35 6.95
N ALA A 322 -17.08 -8.79 8.03
CA ALA A 322 -17.59 -8.58 9.39
C ALA A 322 -17.38 -7.15 9.91
N HIS A 323 -16.74 -6.26 9.14
CA HIS A 323 -16.51 -4.88 9.53
C HIS A 323 -17.85 -4.12 9.66
N SER A 324 -18.04 -3.39 10.77
CA SER A 324 -19.32 -2.75 11.10
C SER A 324 -19.41 -1.27 10.72
N GLY A 325 -18.29 -0.62 10.43
CA GLY A 325 -18.26 0.77 9.99
C GLY A 325 -18.99 0.96 8.66
N SER A 326 -19.87 1.97 8.61
CA SER A 326 -20.40 2.47 7.33
C SER A 326 -19.28 3.24 6.64
N VAL A 327 -18.57 2.55 5.75
CA VAL A 327 -17.57 3.22 4.91
C VAL A 327 -18.31 4.28 4.09
N GLN A 328 -18.01 5.57 4.34
CA GLN A 328 -18.59 6.66 3.56
C GLN A 328 -18.39 6.36 2.09
N ASN A 329 -19.48 6.20 1.36
CA ASN A 329 -19.46 5.87 -0.04
C ASN A 329 -20.28 6.90 -0.79
N THR A 330 -19.62 7.61 -1.70
CA THR A 330 -20.24 8.61 -2.55
C THR A 330 -19.53 8.62 -3.89
N SER A 331 -20.20 9.09 -4.93
CA SER A 331 -19.60 9.26 -6.24
C SER A 331 -19.34 10.73 -6.55
N PHE A 332 -18.49 10.97 -7.56
CA PHE A 332 -18.34 12.26 -8.23
C PHE A 332 -19.73 12.84 -8.59
N TRP A 333 -20.62 11.99 -9.14
CA TRP A 333 -21.94 12.40 -9.60
C TRP A 333 -22.86 12.79 -8.45
N ASP A 334 -22.84 12.08 -7.33
CA ASP A 334 -23.63 12.45 -6.16
C ASP A 334 -23.22 13.84 -5.63
N ARG A 335 -21.90 14.10 -5.57
CA ARG A 335 -21.38 15.41 -5.15
C ARG A 335 -21.71 16.50 -6.17
N TYR A 336 -21.65 16.20 -7.45
CA TYR A 336 -22.03 17.14 -8.51
C TYR A 336 -23.52 17.48 -8.48
N LEU A 337 -24.39 16.52 -8.21
CA LEU A 337 -25.84 16.76 -8.18
C LEU A 337 -26.31 17.50 -6.92
N THR A 338 -25.54 17.47 -5.82
CA THR A 338 -25.98 17.97 -4.51
C THR A 338 -25.42 19.34 -4.11
N ARG A 339 -24.32 19.82 -4.72
CA ARG A 339 -23.54 20.97 -4.20
C ARG A 339 -23.79 22.32 -4.89
N GLY A 340 -24.59 22.34 -5.95
CA GLY A 340 -24.94 23.56 -6.69
C GLY A 340 -23.80 24.09 -7.59
N PRO A 341 -24.11 25.07 -8.47
CA PRO A 341 -23.27 25.37 -9.65
C PRO A 341 -21.82 25.79 -9.36
N ARG A 342 -21.60 26.66 -8.36
CA ARG A 342 -20.25 27.17 -8.04
C ARG A 342 -19.33 26.07 -7.51
N LEU A 343 -19.83 25.24 -6.60
CA LEU A 343 -19.07 24.12 -6.05
C LEU A 343 -18.84 23.02 -7.10
N ASN A 344 -19.77 22.84 -8.03
CA ASN A 344 -19.62 21.93 -9.16
C ASN A 344 -18.50 22.34 -10.11
N THR A 345 -18.40 23.64 -10.42
CA THR A 345 -17.29 24.16 -11.23
C THR A 345 -15.95 23.89 -10.56
N LEU A 346 -15.84 24.16 -9.25
CA LEU A 346 -14.62 23.87 -8.49
C LEU A 346 -14.31 22.36 -8.43
N LEU A 347 -15.34 21.52 -8.27
CA LEU A 347 -15.21 20.05 -8.27
C LEU A 347 -14.64 19.53 -9.58
N VAL A 348 -15.13 20.03 -10.72
CA VAL A 348 -14.66 19.64 -12.06
C VAL A 348 -13.24 20.15 -12.30
N ILE A 349 -12.97 21.42 -12.00
CA ILE A 349 -11.64 22.02 -12.19
C ILE A 349 -10.60 21.29 -11.33
N SER A 350 -10.88 21.12 -10.04
CA SER A 350 -9.97 20.41 -9.12
C SER A 350 -9.70 18.98 -9.57
N TYR A 351 -10.69 18.25 -10.08
CA TYR A 351 -10.49 16.90 -10.62
C TYR A 351 -9.47 16.87 -11.77
N PHE A 352 -9.64 17.72 -12.79
CA PHE A 352 -8.71 17.76 -13.93
C PHE A 352 -7.34 18.32 -13.57
N VAL A 353 -7.28 19.34 -12.70
CA VAL A 353 -6.03 19.91 -12.19
C VAL A 353 -5.27 18.84 -11.40
N THR A 354 -5.95 18.12 -10.50
CA THR A 354 -5.35 17.03 -9.73
C THR A 354 -4.79 15.97 -10.66
N PHE A 355 -5.60 15.44 -11.58
CA PHE A 355 -5.12 14.42 -12.52
C PHE A 355 -3.89 14.90 -13.32
N PHE A 356 -3.91 16.15 -13.79
CA PHE A 356 -2.79 16.69 -14.54
C PHE A 356 -1.52 16.83 -13.68
N LEU A 357 -1.62 17.36 -12.47
CA LEU A 357 -0.48 17.59 -11.57
C LEU A 357 0.10 16.31 -10.98
N GLU A 358 -0.74 15.30 -10.76
CA GLU A 358 -0.34 14.03 -10.15
C GLU A 358 0.14 13.00 -11.17
N VAL A 359 -0.42 13.03 -12.39
CA VAL A 359 -0.23 11.97 -13.41
C VAL A 359 0.09 12.56 -14.78
N GLY A 360 -0.71 13.53 -15.23
CA GLY A 360 -0.66 14.06 -16.59
C GLY A 360 0.69 14.68 -16.97
N ILE A 361 1.34 15.39 -16.06
CA ILE A 361 2.66 16.00 -16.29
C ILE A 361 3.75 14.93 -16.53
N TYR A 362 3.75 13.86 -15.73
CA TYR A 362 4.67 12.74 -15.89
C TYR A 362 4.45 12.00 -17.22
N LEU A 363 3.19 11.73 -17.55
CA LEU A 363 2.83 11.12 -18.84
C LEU A 363 3.22 12.04 -20.01
N SER A 364 3.07 13.35 -19.87
CA SER A 364 3.49 14.32 -20.90
C SER A 364 5.01 14.27 -21.12
N PHE A 365 5.81 14.24 -20.06
CA PHE A 365 7.27 14.07 -20.19
C PHE A 365 7.63 12.76 -20.89
N ILE A 366 7.01 11.65 -20.49
CA ILE A 366 7.26 10.35 -21.12
C ILE A 366 6.91 10.38 -22.61
N TYR A 367 5.74 10.94 -22.97
CA TYR A 367 5.24 10.97 -24.34
C TYR A 367 6.06 11.86 -25.27
N PHE A 368 6.34 13.10 -24.84
CA PHE A 368 6.98 14.11 -25.69
C PHE A 368 8.50 14.03 -25.67
N LEU A 369 9.12 13.64 -24.54
CA LEU A 369 10.56 13.77 -24.34
C LEU A 369 11.29 12.41 -24.42
N ALA A 370 10.65 11.32 -24.01
CA ALA A 370 11.24 9.98 -23.94
C ALA A 370 10.53 8.97 -24.87
N ARG A 371 10.54 9.26 -26.17
CA ARG A 371 9.77 8.51 -27.18
C ARG A 371 10.05 7.02 -27.18
N ARG A 372 11.29 6.56 -26.98
CA ARG A 372 11.61 5.12 -26.96
C ARG A 372 10.95 4.44 -25.76
N THR A 373 10.96 5.09 -24.61
CA THR A 373 10.27 4.63 -23.39
C THR A 373 8.77 4.55 -23.61
N TYR A 374 8.17 5.59 -24.19
CA TYR A 374 6.74 5.59 -24.55
C TYR A 374 6.39 4.41 -25.47
N GLU A 375 7.06 4.27 -26.62
CA GLU A 375 6.72 3.24 -27.61
C GLU A 375 6.85 1.82 -27.04
N THR A 376 7.89 1.57 -26.24
CA THR A 376 8.14 0.26 -25.64
C THR A 376 7.12 -0.09 -24.55
N ASN A 377 6.47 0.90 -23.93
CA ASN A 377 5.57 0.71 -22.78
C ASN A 377 4.18 1.32 -23.02
N LYS A 378 3.76 1.44 -24.28
CA LYS A 378 2.51 2.10 -24.70
C LYS A 378 1.25 1.57 -23.98
N LEU A 379 1.18 0.25 -23.76
CA LEU A 379 0.07 -0.35 -23.01
C LEU A 379 0.03 0.15 -21.56
N TRP A 380 1.17 0.12 -20.86
CA TRP A 380 1.26 0.63 -19.48
C TRP A 380 0.93 2.12 -19.41
N PHE A 381 1.39 2.90 -20.37
CA PHE A 381 1.07 4.32 -20.48
C PHE A 381 -0.44 4.58 -20.49
N TRP A 382 -1.18 3.88 -21.37
CA TRP A 382 -2.63 4.06 -21.48
C TRP A 382 -3.40 3.46 -20.31
N LEU A 383 -2.94 2.34 -19.74
CA LEU A 383 -3.54 1.80 -18.51
C LEU A 383 -3.43 2.78 -17.34
N ILE A 384 -2.24 3.39 -17.14
CA ILE A 384 -2.05 4.41 -16.11
C ILE A 384 -2.97 5.60 -16.38
N PHE A 385 -2.98 6.13 -17.61
CA PHE A 385 -3.83 7.26 -17.98
C PHE A 385 -5.31 6.98 -17.69
N SER A 386 -5.84 5.87 -18.20
CA SER A 386 -7.26 5.57 -18.11
C SER A 386 -7.70 5.21 -16.69
N VAL A 387 -6.93 4.38 -15.98
CA VAL A 387 -7.32 3.93 -14.63
C VAL A 387 -7.17 5.06 -13.62
N LEU A 388 -6.07 5.81 -13.63
CA LEU A 388 -5.89 6.95 -12.72
C LEU A 388 -6.76 8.15 -13.08
N LEU A 389 -7.38 8.19 -14.26
CA LEU A 389 -8.44 9.15 -14.53
C LEU A 389 -9.74 8.69 -13.84
N VAL A 390 -10.11 7.42 -13.96
CA VAL A 390 -11.41 6.91 -13.50
C VAL A 390 -11.46 6.62 -12.00
N LEU A 391 -10.37 6.17 -11.39
CA LEU A 391 -10.33 5.68 -10.01
C LEU A 391 -10.89 6.71 -8.98
N PRO A 392 -10.56 8.02 -9.06
CA PRO A 392 -11.06 9.00 -8.09
C PRO A 392 -12.55 9.32 -8.20
N LEU A 393 -13.26 8.84 -9.24
CA LEU A 393 -14.69 9.11 -9.44
C LEU A 393 -15.58 8.37 -8.44
N TRP A 394 -15.09 7.29 -7.83
CA TRP A 394 -15.72 6.62 -6.70
C TRP A 394 -14.96 6.96 -5.42
N ILE A 395 -15.64 7.59 -4.47
CA ILE A 395 -15.06 8.07 -3.23
C ILE A 395 -15.49 7.13 -2.12
N ILE A 396 -14.54 6.32 -1.68
CA ILE A 396 -14.69 5.37 -0.57
C ILE A 396 -13.84 5.86 0.60
N GLY A 397 -14.45 6.11 1.75
CA GLY A 397 -13.80 6.70 2.92
C GLY A 397 -13.62 8.22 2.82
N THR A 398 -13.30 8.85 3.95
CA THR A 398 -13.15 10.31 4.09
C THR A 398 -12.11 10.89 3.13
N TYR A 399 -11.04 10.12 2.91
CA TYR A 399 -9.85 10.50 2.15
C TYR A 399 -9.76 9.81 0.80
N ASN A 400 -10.86 9.27 0.28
CA ASN A 400 -10.89 8.47 -0.95
C ASN A 400 -9.82 7.36 -0.95
N ASP A 401 -9.94 6.42 -0.01
CA ASP A 401 -9.02 5.31 0.18
C ASP A 401 -8.92 4.41 -1.06
N LEU A 402 -9.98 4.33 -1.88
CA LEU A 402 -9.91 3.64 -3.16
C LEU A 402 -8.91 4.32 -4.10
N ALA A 403 -8.98 5.64 -4.27
CA ALA A 403 -8.07 6.37 -5.14
C ALA A 403 -6.65 6.38 -4.59
N SER A 404 -6.47 6.67 -3.30
CA SER A 404 -5.14 6.76 -2.70
C SER A 404 -4.45 5.40 -2.61
N ARG A 405 -5.11 4.33 -2.12
CA ARG A 405 -4.45 3.02 -1.95
C ARG A 405 -4.53 2.17 -3.21
N GLY A 406 -5.66 2.20 -3.91
CA GLY A 406 -5.86 1.44 -5.15
C GLY A 406 -5.01 1.92 -6.32
N SER A 407 -4.47 3.14 -6.27
CA SER A 407 -3.58 3.68 -7.29
C SER A 407 -2.11 3.27 -7.13
N MET A 408 -1.68 2.80 -5.94
CA MET A 408 -0.27 2.46 -5.66
C MET A 408 0.38 1.58 -6.74
N PRO A 409 -0.28 0.54 -7.31
CA PRO A 409 0.25 -0.24 -8.42
C PRO A 409 0.56 0.60 -9.66
N PHE A 410 -0.35 1.48 -10.06
CA PHE A 410 -0.20 2.31 -11.26
C PHE A 410 0.82 3.44 -11.03
N LEU A 411 0.86 4.05 -9.84
CA LEU A 411 1.87 5.04 -9.47
C LEU A 411 3.28 4.43 -9.42
N THR A 412 3.41 3.20 -8.93
CA THR A 412 4.68 2.46 -8.97
C THR A 412 5.15 2.20 -10.40
N VAL A 413 4.22 1.82 -11.31
CA VAL A 413 4.57 1.67 -12.74
C VAL A 413 4.91 3.02 -13.36
N LEU A 414 4.20 4.10 -13.02
CA LEU A 414 4.48 5.46 -13.50
C LEU A 414 5.89 5.91 -13.08
N LEU A 415 6.28 5.69 -11.82
CA LEU A 415 7.65 5.91 -11.34
C LEU A 415 8.67 5.13 -12.18
N ILE A 416 8.42 3.86 -12.46
CA ILE A 416 9.32 3.02 -13.28
C ILE A 416 9.44 3.58 -14.71
N LEU A 417 8.34 4.02 -15.32
CA LEU A 417 8.37 4.64 -16.65
C LEU A 417 9.11 5.98 -16.61
N MET A 418 8.95 6.76 -15.55
CA MET A 418 9.67 8.01 -15.37
C MET A 418 11.18 7.79 -15.20
N LEU A 419 11.59 6.79 -14.42
CA LEU A 419 13.00 6.38 -14.31
C LEU A 419 13.59 5.97 -15.66
N LYS A 420 12.85 5.17 -16.46
CA LYS A 420 13.28 4.80 -17.82
C LYS A 420 13.42 6.03 -18.73
N ALA A 421 12.48 6.98 -18.64
CA ALA A 421 12.52 8.22 -19.40
C ALA A 421 13.74 9.07 -19.03
N LEU A 422 14.04 9.24 -17.73
CA LEU A 422 15.23 9.95 -17.28
C LEU A 422 16.52 9.30 -17.75
N ILE A 423 16.61 7.95 -17.66
CA ILE A 423 17.77 7.20 -18.15
C ILE A 423 17.95 7.38 -19.66
N GLU A 424 16.87 7.31 -20.45
CA GLU A 424 16.90 7.56 -21.90
C GLU A 424 17.45 8.95 -22.25
N LEU A 425 16.97 9.98 -21.55
CA LEU A 425 17.42 11.36 -21.75
C LEU A 425 18.89 11.54 -21.35
N TYR A 426 19.34 10.90 -20.27
CA TYR A 426 20.72 11.01 -19.78
C TYR A 426 21.74 10.28 -20.66
N GLU A 427 21.42 9.06 -21.11
CA GLU A 427 22.27 8.26 -21.99
C GLU A 427 22.37 8.88 -23.39
N THR A 428 21.35 9.60 -23.84
CA THR A 428 21.36 10.32 -25.12
C THR A 428 22.05 11.67 -24.96
N ARG A 429 23.35 11.75 -25.32
CA ARG A 429 24.19 12.96 -25.09
C ARG A 429 23.54 14.28 -25.55
N SER A 430 22.88 14.30 -26.71
CA SER A 430 22.20 15.49 -27.25
C SER A 430 20.96 15.93 -26.46
N ARG A 431 20.38 15.04 -25.63
CA ARG A 431 19.18 15.31 -24.81
C ARG A 431 19.50 15.56 -23.34
N ARG A 432 20.77 15.61 -22.94
CA ARG A 432 21.17 15.91 -21.55
C ARG A 432 20.67 17.25 -21.01
N PRO A 433 20.62 18.36 -21.79
CA PRO A 433 20.02 19.60 -21.29
C PRO A 433 18.56 19.42 -20.88
N LEU A 434 17.81 18.62 -21.65
CA LEU A 434 16.41 18.28 -21.35
C LEU A 434 16.28 17.40 -20.10
N PHE A 435 17.21 16.46 -19.90
CA PHE A 435 17.30 15.70 -18.64
C PHE A 435 17.39 16.65 -17.43
N TYR A 436 18.32 17.61 -17.46
CA TYR A 436 18.48 18.55 -16.35
C TYR A 436 17.24 19.44 -16.15
N ALA A 437 16.61 19.91 -17.25
CA ALA A 437 15.37 20.67 -17.17
C ALA A 437 14.24 19.86 -16.52
N VAL A 438 14.06 18.60 -16.92
CA VAL A 438 13.05 17.71 -16.31
C VAL A 438 13.36 17.47 -14.82
N VAL A 439 14.62 17.21 -14.46
CA VAL A 439 15.01 17.03 -13.06
C VAL A 439 14.70 18.27 -12.23
N LEU A 440 14.97 19.47 -12.73
CA LEU A 440 14.62 20.72 -12.02
C LEU A 440 13.11 20.85 -11.79
N VAL A 441 12.28 20.45 -12.76
CA VAL A 441 10.83 20.44 -12.60
C VAL A 441 10.39 19.39 -11.58
N LEU A 442 11.00 18.19 -11.58
CA LEU A 442 10.73 17.16 -10.59
C LEU A 442 11.07 17.60 -9.15
N LEU A 443 12.07 18.45 -8.94
CA LEU A 443 12.38 18.96 -7.61
C LEU A 443 11.20 19.73 -6.98
N ILE A 444 10.30 20.31 -7.78
CA ILE A 444 9.09 20.97 -7.30
C ILE A 444 8.11 19.94 -6.70
N SER A 445 8.02 18.74 -7.31
CA SER A 445 7.17 17.67 -6.79
C SER A 445 7.62 17.20 -5.40
N PHE A 446 8.91 17.30 -5.07
CA PHE A 446 9.48 16.76 -3.82
C PHE A 446 9.01 17.48 -2.55
N GLN A 447 8.23 18.56 -2.66
CA GLN A 447 7.74 19.33 -1.53
C GLN A 447 7.04 18.46 -0.47
N THR A 448 6.11 17.58 -0.86
CA THR A 448 5.36 16.74 0.10
C THR A 448 6.26 15.75 0.88
N PRO A 449 7.13 14.95 0.22
CA PRO A 449 8.11 14.13 0.93
C PRO A 449 9.05 14.93 1.83
N VAL A 450 9.53 16.09 1.37
CA VAL A 450 10.42 16.96 2.15
C VAL A 450 9.70 17.50 3.38
N TYR A 451 8.46 17.95 3.26
CA TYR A 451 7.67 18.45 4.39
C TYR A 451 7.40 17.34 5.40
N SER A 452 7.10 16.12 4.94
CA SER A 452 6.92 14.95 5.80
C SER A 452 8.20 14.62 6.59
N LEU A 453 9.36 14.64 5.92
CA LEU A 453 10.66 14.45 6.58
C LEU A 453 10.97 15.56 7.59
N ILE A 454 10.73 16.82 7.24
CA ILE A 454 10.91 17.96 8.15
C ILE A 454 10.00 17.78 9.37
N ARG A 455 8.72 17.45 9.20
CA ARG A 455 7.76 17.26 10.29
C ARG A 455 8.19 16.14 11.24
N SER A 456 8.71 15.03 10.69
CA SER A 456 9.26 13.95 11.49
C SER A 456 10.45 14.38 12.35
N LEU A 457 11.33 15.22 11.80
CA LEU A 457 12.56 15.69 12.46
C LEU A 457 12.37 16.95 13.31
N SER A 458 11.24 17.64 13.16
CA SER A 458 10.98 18.90 13.87
C SER A 458 10.77 18.62 15.35
N PHE A 459 11.76 18.93 16.19
CA PHE A 459 11.65 18.84 17.65
C PHE A 459 10.62 19.85 18.16
N THR A 460 9.35 19.47 18.23
CA THR A 460 8.43 20.10 19.18
C THR A 460 8.73 19.50 20.55
N ASP A 461 8.66 20.31 21.61
CA ASP A 461 9.01 19.97 23.01
C ASP A 461 8.26 18.76 23.60
N LYS A 462 7.35 18.17 22.81
CA LYS A 462 6.80 16.84 23.01
C LYS A 462 6.85 16.16 21.65
N PRO A 463 7.41 14.94 21.54
CA PRO A 463 7.19 14.18 20.33
C PRO A 463 5.69 14.13 20.07
N ARG A 464 5.26 14.15 18.81
CA ARG A 464 3.85 13.89 18.42
C ARG A 464 3.39 12.46 18.78
N ILE A 465 4.02 11.82 19.76
CA ILE A 465 3.37 10.93 20.70
C ILE A 465 2.45 11.81 21.57
N LEU A 466 1.45 12.43 20.96
CA LEU A 466 0.38 13.08 21.70
C LEU A 466 -0.40 11.96 22.39
N ASN A 467 -0.03 11.75 23.65
CA ASN A 467 -0.86 11.30 24.76
C ASN A 467 -2.31 10.95 24.38
N GLY A 468 -2.73 9.71 24.60
CA GLY A 468 -4.15 9.44 24.86
C GLY A 468 -4.59 8.02 24.53
N VAL A 469 -4.33 7.55 23.31
CA VAL A 469 -4.83 6.25 22.89
C VAL A 469 -3.79 5.18 23.15
N GLY A 470 -3.75 4.69 24.38
CA GLY A 470 -3.02 3.47 24.70
C GLY A 470 -3.65 2.26 24.01
N SER A 471 -4.97 2.23 23.90
CA SER A 471 -5.74 1.06 23.47
C SER A 471 -7.01 1.48 22.74
N LEU A 472 -7.51 0.66 21.83
CA LEU A 472 -8.86 0.83 21.28
C LEU A 472 -9.93 0.40 22.31
N ALA A 473 -9.55 -0.24 23.42
CA ALA A 473 -10.46 -0.56 24.53
C ALA A 473 -10.67 0.62 25.50
N ASP A 474 -9.75 1.59 25.50
CA ASP A 474 -9.79 2.79 26.36
C ASP A 474 -9.03 3.94 25.68
N PRO A 475 -9.58 4.56 24.62
CA PRO A 475 -9.04 5.81 24.11
C PRO A 475 -9.28 6.87 25.19
N LYS A 476 -8.24 7.24 25.94
CA LYS A 476 -8.30 8.34 26.93
C LYS A 476 -8.40 9.70 26.24
N ILE A 477 -9.39 9.86 25.39
CA ILE A 477 -9.68 11.08 24.65
C ILE A 477 -10.87 11.73 25.36
N ASP A 478 -10.60 12.87 25.98
CA ASP A 478 -11.66 13.75 26.50
C ASP A 478 -12.49 14.25 25.30
N GLU A 479 -13.81 14.05 25.30
CA GLU A 479 -14.71 14.45 24.20
C GLU A 479 -14.57 15.94 23.84
N LEU A 480 -14.12 16.77 24.78
CA LEU A 480 -13.85 18.20 24.58
C LEU A 480 -12.60 18.47 23.72
N HIS A 481 -11.71 17.49 23.59
CA HIS A 481 -10.43 17.55 22.86
C HIS A 481 -10.18 16.24 22.08
N ASP A 482 -10.93 16.01 21.00
CA ASP A 482 -10.57 15.07 19.92
C ASP A 482 -9.95 15.82 18.71
N PRO A 483 -8.77 16.47 18.85
CA PRO A 483 -8.21 17.31 17.80
C PRO A 483 -7.91 16.55 16.50
N ASP A 484 -7.78 15.23 16.58
CA ASP A 484 -7.40 14.35 15.47
C ASP A 484 -8.56 13.48 14.97
N ASN A 485 -9.81 13.74 15.43
CA ASN A 485 -11.02 13.00 15.04
C ASN A 485 -10.93 11.48 15.29
N MET A 486 -10.12 11.05 16.25
CA MET A 486 -9.86 9.64 16.53
C MET A 486 -11.13 8.96 17.05
N LEU A 487 -11.89 9.58 17.96
CA LEU A 487 -13.19 9.07 18.45
C LEU A 487 -14.20 8.89 17.31
N SER A 488 -14.20 9.81 16.35
CA SER A 488 -15.07 9.71 15.17
C SER A 488 -14.67 8.57 14.21
N SER A 489 -13.41 8.14 14.28
CA SER A 489 -12.84 7.12 13.41
C SER A 489 -12.88 5.70 14.00
N VAL A 490 -13.19 5.55 15.30
CA VAL A 490 -13.01 4.27 16.01
C VAL A 490 -13.90 3.15 15.45
N ASN A 491 -15.10 3.50 14.97
CA ASN A 491 -16.01 2.56 14.29
C ASN A 491 -15.36 1.90 13.06
N ASN A 492 -14.34 2.52 12.45
CA ASN A 492 -13.57 1.94 11.34
C ASN A 492 -12.62 0.80 11.76
N PHE A 493 -12.58 0.43 13.05
CA PHE A 493 -11.71 -0.64 13.56
C PHE A 493 -12.45 -1.83 14.16
N TYR A 494 -13.79 -1.88 14.12
CA TYR A 494 -14.56 -2.91 14.82
C TYR A 494 -15.50 -3.75 13.95
N SER A 495 -15.82 -4.92 14.51
CA SER A 495 -17.00 -5.72 14.25
C SER A 495 -17.92 -5.68 15.47
N HIS A 496 -19.04 -4.96 15.38
CA HIS A 496 -20.08 -4.86 16.40
C HIS A 496 -20.87 -6.17 16.46
N GLU A 497 -21.09 -6.68 17.67
CA GLU A 497 -21.80 -7.93 17.92
C GLU A 497 -21.25 -9.07 17.04
N PRO A 498 -19.94 -9.38 17.15
CA PRO A 498 -19.20 -10.20 16.21
C PRO A 498 -19.85 -11.58 15.97
N GLN A 499 -20.56 -12.12 16.98
CA GLN A 499 -21.28 -13.39 16.93
C GLN A 499 -22.28 -13.52 15.77
N HIS A 500 -22.74 -12.41 15.18
CA HIS A 500 -23.68 -12.42 14.05
C HIS A 500 -23.01 -12.64 12.69
N TYR A 501 -21.67 -12.51 12.59
CA TYR A 501 -20.96 -12.66 11.33
C TYR A 501 -20.41 -14.08 11.14
N ILE A 502 -20.38 -14.53 9.88
CA ILE A 502 -19.93 -15.88 9.49
C ILE A 502 -18.53 -16.17 10.00
N PHE A 503 -17.61 -15.20 9.90
CA PHE A 503 -16.23 -15.35 10.36
C PHE A 503 -16.16 -15.73 11.84
N TYR A 504 -16.73 -14.92 12.73
CA TYR A 504 -16.64 -15.18 14.17
C TYR A 504 -17.45 -16.41 14.61
N ARG A 505 -18.58 -16.68 13.95
CA ARG A 505 -19.45 -17.81 14.30
C ARG A 505 -18.83 -19.17 13.97
N TYR A 506 -18.16 -19.28 12.82
CA TYR A 506 -17.72 -20.58 12.28
C TYR A 506 -16.20 -20.74 12.17
N LEU A 507 -15.48 -19.65 11.90
CA LEU A 507 -14.04 -19.69 11.64
C LEU A 507 -13.23 -19.32 12.89
N ALA A 508 -13.62 -18.27 13.60
CA ALA A 508 -12.86 -17.75 14.72
C ALA A 508 -12.91 -18.67 15.95
N LYS A 509 -11.85 -18.63 16.75
CA LYS A 509 -11.85 -19.20 18.10
C LYS A 509 -12.84 -18.43 18.98
N GLN A 510 -13.49 -19.16 19.87
CA GLN A 510 -14.35 -18.61 20.90
C GLN A 510 -13.59 -18.43 22.19
#